data_AF-A0A529MHH1-F1
#
_entry.id   AF-A0A529MHH1-F1
#
_cell.length_a   1.000
_cell.length_b   1.000
_cell.length_c   1.000
_cell.angle_alpha   90.00
_cell.angle_beta   90.00
_cell.angle_gamma   90.00
#
_symmetry.space_group_name_H-M   'P 1'
#
loop_
_entity.id
_entity.type
_entity.pdbx_description
1 polymer ?
#
loop_
_entity_poly.entity_id
_entity_poly.type
_entity_poly.pdbx_seq_one_letter_code
_entity_poly.pdbx_strand_id
1 'polypeptide(L)'
;RPQQAQVSAAAAPFMKDTPMYKSYVAVAPHPDDFPRLLDTLGAFMRNERDFSADVPKLKMPVMLVYGDSDMYKPEHEIKFFQMLGGGQKDAGWMRENLSQNRLAIIP
;
A
#
# COMPACT_ATOMS: atom_id res chain seq x y z
N ARG A 1 3.14 -8.51 9.67
CA ARG A 1 2.73 -8.01 11.00
C ARG A 1 1.72 -9.00 11.61
N PRO A 2 1.61 -9.18 12.94
CA PRO A 2 0.83 -10.29 13.55
C PRO A 2 -0.67 -10.30 13.20
N GLN A 3 -1.30 -9.13 13.06
CA GLN A 3 -2.72 -9.04 12.66
C GLN A 3 -2.97 -9.47 11.19
N GLN A 4 -2.03 -9.20 10.28
CA GLN A 4 -2.15 -9.60 8.86
C GLN A 4 -2.05 -11.11 8.68
N ALA A 5 -1.24 -11.78 9.52
CA ALA A 5 -1.09 -13.23 9.49
C ALA A 5 -2.39 -13.95 9.89
N GLN A 6 -3.29 -13.27 10.61
CA GLN A 6 -4.56 -13.80 11.09
C GLN A 6 -5.73 -13.54 10.14
N VAL A 7 -5.51 -12.84 9.02
CA VAL A 7 -6.54 -12.60 8.01
C VAL A 7 -6.88 -13.94 7.33
N SER A 8 -8.10 -14.41 7.59
CA SER A 8 -8.69 -15.65 7.09
C SER A 8 -10.21 -15.61 7.28
N ALA A 9 -10.92 -16.55 6.67
CA ALA A 9 -12.36 -16.73 6.86
C ALA A 9 -12.77 -16.84 8.34
N ALA A 10 -11.90 -17.42 9.20
CA ALA A 10 -12.14 -17.55 10.63
C ALA A 10 -12.29 -16.20 11.36
N ALA A 11 -11.76 -15.11 10.79
CA ALA A 11 -11.92 -13.77 11.35
C ALA A 11 -13.29 -13.15 11.05
N ALA A 12 -14.03 -13.65 10.06
CA ALA A 12 -15.27 -13.04 9.58
C ALA A 12 -16.34 -12.79 10.67
N PRO A 13 -16.61 -13.73 11.62
CA PRO A 13 -17.59 -13.49 12.68
C PRO A 13 -17.24 -12.30 13.57
N PHE A 14 -15.95 -12.10 13.86
CA PHE A 14 -15.45 -11.04 14.73
C PHE A 14 -15.40 -9.66 14.04
N MET A 15 -15.55 -9.62 12.72
CA MET A 15 -15.45 -8.39 11.93
C MET A 15 -16.80 -7.73 11.65
N LYS A 16 -17.92 -8.37 12.02
CA LYS A 16 -19.28 -7.91 11.66
C LYS A 16 -19.60 -6.48 12.12
N ASP A 17 -19.04 -6.03 13.23
CA ASP A 17 -19.29 -4.68 13.76
C ASP A 17 -18.30 -3.62 13.25
N THR A 18 -17.27 -4.04 12.52
CA THR A 18 -16.22 -3.14 12.00
C THR A 18 -16.74 -2.28 10.85
N PRO A 19 -16.16 -1.07 10.65
CA PRO A 19 -16.43 -0.27 9.47
C PRO A 19 -16.15 -1.02 8.15
N MET A 20 -15.13 -1.87 8.12
CA MET A 20 -14.76 -2.67 6.93
C MET A 20 -15.90 -3.58 6.49
N TYR A 21 -16.49 -4.34 7.41
CA TYR A 21 -17.60 -5.24 7.09
C TYR A 21 -18.86 -4.47 6.67
N LYS A 22 -19.21 -3.40 7.40
CA LYS A 22 -20.39 -2.57 7.09
C LYS A 22 -20.29 -1.99 5.67
N SER A 23 -19.12 -1.47 5.29
CA SER A 23 -18.88 -0.95 3.94
C SER A 23 -18.92 -2.05 2.87
N TYR A 24 -18.40 -3.24 3.15
CA TYR A 24 -18.48 -4.37 2.22
C TYR A 24 -19.94 -4.78 1.95
N VAL A 25 -20.73 -5.01 2.99
CA VAL A 25 -22.14 -5.44 2.87
C VAL A 25 -23.00 -4.39 2.14
N ALA A 26 -22.69 -3.10 2.30
CA ALA A 26 -23.43 -2.03 1.64
C ALA A 26 -23.34 -2.06 0.10
N VAL A 27 -22.29 -2.67 -0.47
CA VAL A 27 -22.05 -2.67 -1.92
C VAL A 27 -21.90 -4.05 -2.54
N ALA A 28 -21.61 -5.09 -1.73
CA ALA A 28 -21.35 -6.42 -2.24
C ALA A 28 -22.63 -7.07 -2.79
N PRO A 29 -22.61 -7.64 -4.01
CA PRO A 29 -23.76 -8.35 -4.56
C PRO A 29 -24.08 -9.65 -3.80
N HIS A 30 -23.08 -10.23 -3.11
CA HIS A 30 -23.20 -11.43 -2.28
C HIS A 30 -22.49 -11.19 -0.93
N PRO A 31 -23.17 -10.59 0.07
CA PRO A 31 -22.56 -10.29 1.37
C PRO A 31 -21.99 -11.51 2.13
N ASP A 32 -22.56 -12.69 1.89
CA ASP A 32 -22.12 -13.94 2.52
C ASP A 32 -20.74 -14.42 2.04
N ASP A 33 -20.20 -13.84 0.96
CA ASP A 33 -18.86 -14.14 0.44
C ASP A 33 -17.73 -13.47 1.24
N PHE A 34 -18.03 -12.67 2.27
CA PHE A 34 -17.02 -11.99 3.07
C PHE A 34 -15.91 -12.91 3.61
N PRO A 35 -16.19 -14.13 4.13
CA PRO A 35 -15.14 -15.05 4.56
C PRO A 35 -14.20 -15.47 3.41
N ARG A 36 -14.74 -15.68 2.20
CA ARG A 36 -13.97 -16.03 0.99
C ARG A 36 -13.04 -14.88 0.57
N LEU A 37 -13.50 -13.63 0.72
CA LEU A 37 -12.67 -12.45 0.53
C LEU A 37 -11.50 -12.46 1.53
N LEU A 38 -11.75 -12.71 2.81
CA LEU A 38 -10.70 -12.74 3.83
C LEU A 38 -9.65 -13.82 3.57
N ASP A 39 -10.04 -15.03 3.16
CA ASP A 39 -9.08 -16.07 2.79
C ASP A 39 -8.20 -15.66 1.61
N THR A 40 -8.82 -15.03 0.59
CA THR A 40 -8.10 -14.55 -0.60
C THR A 40 -7.10 -13.45 -0.22
N LEU A 41 -7.51 -12.48 0.60
CA LEU A 41 -6.65 -11.41 1.09
C LEU A 41 -5.54 -11.95 1.98
N GLY A 42 -5.85 -12.88 2.89
CA GLY A 42 -4.87 -13.52 3.76
C GLY A 42 -3.80 -14.27 2.98
N ALA A 43 -4.21 -15.06 1.98
CA ALA A 43 -3.27 -15.73 1.07
C ALA A 43 -2.39 -14.72 0.32
N PHE A 44 -2.97 -13.63 -0.18
CA PHE A 44 -2.25 -12.56 -0.87
C PHE A 44 -1.25 -11.85 0.05
N MET A 45 -1.59 -11.60 1.31
CA MET A 45 -0.73 -10.93 2.29
C MET A 45 0.45 -11.77 2.75
N ARG A 46 0.33 -13.11 2.74
CA ARG A 46 1.42 -14.03 3.12
C ARG A 46 2.49 -14.17 2.05
N ASN A 47 2.19 -13.80 0.81
CA ASN A 47 3.18 -13.83 -0.26
C ASN A 47 4.09 -12.60 -0.14
N GLU A 48 5.34 -12.85 0.27
CA GLU A 48 6.38 -11.83 0.25
C GLU A 48 6.63 -11.38 -1.19
N ARG A 49 6.56 -10.07 -1.41
CA ARG A 49 6.88 -9.45 -2.70
C ARG A 49 7.82 -8.31 -2.46
N ASP A 50 8.99 -8.42 -3.06
CA ASP A 50 9.96 -7.33 -3.12
C ASP A 50 10.10 -6.88 -4.57
N PHE A 51 9.59 -5.68 -4.85
CA PHE A 51 9.70 -5.03 -6.16
C PHE A 51 10.86 -4.04 -6.23
N SER A 52 11.69 -3.95 -5.19
CA SER A 52 12.77 -2.95 -5.11
C SER A 52 13.72 -3.00 -6.30
N ALA A 53 13.98 -4.20 -6.85
CA ALA A 53 14.86 -4.38 -8.01
C ALA A 53 14.27 -3.85 -9.33
N ASP A 54 12.95 -3.71 -9.41
CA ASP A 54 12.25 -3.25 -10.62
C ASP A 54 12.03 -1.73 -10.63
N VAL A 55 11.99 -1.10 -9.46
CA VAL A 55 11.78 0.35 -9.32
C VAL A 55 12.77 1.18 -10.16
N PRO A 56 14.10 0.92 -10.15
CA PRO A 56 15.06 1.70 -10.95
C PRO A 56 14.93 1.46 -12.47
N LYS A 57 14.19 0.43 -12.90
CA LYS A 57 13.95 0.13 -14.31
C LYS A 57 12.88 1.03 -14.91
N LEU A 58 12.05 1.70 -14.09
CA LEU A 58 11.06 2.66 -14.54
C LEU A 58 11.76 3.91 -15.11
N LYS A 59 11.58 4.16 -16.42
CA LYS A 59 12.24 5.27 -17.14
C LYS A 59 11.32 6.46 -17.41
N MET A 60 10.01 6.27 -17.28
CA MET A 60 9.01 7.34 -17.36
C MET A 60 8.90 8.10 -16.03
N PRO A 61 8.34 9.32 -16.01
CA PRO A 61 7.98 9.99 -14.76
C PRO A 61 7.03 9.15 -13.90
N VAL A 62 7.33 9.02 -12.61
CA VAL A 62 6.58 8.22 -11.64
C VAL A 62 6.05 9.11 -10.50
N MET A 63 4.79 8.92 -10.14
CA MET A 63 4.16 9.49 -8.94
C MET A 63 3.88 8.35 -7.96
N LEU A 64 4.52 8.38 -6.80
CA LEU A 64 4.20 7.50 -5.67
C LEU A 64 3.20 8.21 -4.76
N VAL A 65 2.09 7.54 -4.42
CA VAL A 65 1.06 8.04 -3.51
C VAL A 65 0.83 7.02 -2.41
N TYR A 66 0.99 7.43 -1.17
CA TYR A 66 0.76 6.60 0.01
C TYR A 66 -0.15 7.31 1.01
N GLY A 67 -0.90 6.55 1.79
CA GLY A 67 -1.62 7.06 2.95
C GLY A 67 -0.72 7.07 4.19
N ASP A 68 -0.82 8.10 5.02
CA ASP A 68 -0.04 8.20 6.28
C ASP A 68 -0.37 7.09 7.28
N SER A 69 -1.58 6.53 7.15
CA SER A 69 -2.14 5.46 7.98
C SER A 69 -2.19 4.13 7.22
N ASP A 70 -1.47 4.02 6.11
CA ASP A 70 -1.35 2.77 5.37
C ASP A 70 -0.52 1.74 6.14
N MET A 71 -0.55 0.52 5.64
CA MET A 71 0.10 -0.63 6.23
C MET A 71 1.63 -0.61 6.08
N TYR A 72 2.17 0.35 5.33
CA TYR A 72 3.61 0.51 5.14
C TYR A 72 4.22 1.34 6.28
N LYS A 73 5.54 1.47 6.25
CA LYS A 73 6.25 2.39 7.13
C LYS A 73 6.76 3.53 6.25
N PRO A 74 6.72 4.80 6.69
CA PRO A 74 7.21 5.91 5.90
C PRO A 74 8.65 5.73 5.38
N GLU A 75 9.51 5.03 6.13
CA GLU A 75 10.88 4.75 5.70
C GLU A 75 10.95 3.90 4.42
N HIS A 76 9.99 2.99 4.21
CA HIS A 76 9.92 2.19 2.99
C HIS A 76 9.52 3.04 1.79
N GLU A 77 8.56 3.95 1.98
CA GLU A 77 8.04 4.86 0.97
C GLU A 77 9.15 5.81 0.51
N ILE A 78 9.90 6.38 1.46
CA ILE A 78 11.08 7.22 1.19
C ILE A 78 12.15 6.43 0.44
N LYS A 79 12.43 5.18 0.84
CA LYS A 79 13.42 4.33 0.17
C LYS A 79 13.06 4.06 -1.30
N PHE A 80 11.78 3.79 -1.58
CA PHE A 80 11.30 3.62 -2.97
C PHE A 80 11.42 4.91 -3.77
N PHE A 81 11.11 6.07 -3.16
CA PHE A 81 11.29 7.37 -3.82
C PHE A 81 12.77 7.65 -4.11
N GLN A 82 13.68 7.29 -3.21
CA GLN A 82 15.13 7.40 -3.42
C GLN A 82 15.65 6.50 -4.54
N MET A 83 15.10 5.29 -4.70
CA MET A 83 15.42 4.39 -5.83
C MET A 83 15.00 4.98 -7.17
N LEU A 84 13.96 5.82 -7.20
CA LEU A 84 13.56 6.60 -8.37
C LEU A 84 14.41 7.87 -8.57
N GLY A 85 15.47 8.07 -7.77
CA GLY A 85 16.30 9.28 -7.81
C GLY A 85 15.63 10.51 -7.20
N GLY A 86 14.54 10.34 -6.44
CA GLY A 86 13.88 11.39 -5.67
C GLY A 86 14.53 11.60 -4.31
N GLY A 87 14.46 12.83 -3.76
CA GLY A 87 14.86 13.10 -2.38
C GLY A 87 16.34 12.88 -2.05
N GLN A 88 17.22 12.76 -3.05
CA GLN A 88 18.66 12.57 -2.86
C GLN A 88 19.40 13.89 -2.62
N LYS A 89 18.86 15.01 -3.11
CA LYS A 89 19.40 16.37 -3.00
C LYS A 89 18.25 17.37 -2.88
N ASP A 90 18.54 18.53 -2.30
CA ASP A 90 17.65 19.69 -2.40
C ASP A 90 17.46 20.07 -3.88
N ALA A 91 16.28 20.56 -4.24
CA ALA A 91 15.94 20.90 -5.62
C ALA A 91 16.86 21.98 -6.22
N GLY A 92 17.48 22.81 -5.39
CA GLY A 92 18.21 23.99 -5.80
C GLY A 92 17.25 25.14 -6.14
N TRP A 93 17.77 26.36 -6.10
CA TRP A 93 16.99 27.58 -6.35
C TRP A 93 16.40 27.61 -7.76
N MET A 94 17.09 27.02 -8.73
CA MET A 94 16.67 26.96 -10.13
C MET A 94 16.03 25.61 -10.49
N ARG A 95 15.74 24.76 -9.49
CA ARG A 95 15.16 23.41 -9.64
C ARG A 95 16.04 22.45 -10.44
N GLU A 96 17.34 22.70 -10.53
CA GLU A 96 18.32 21.93 -11.29
C GLU A 96 18.49 20.48 -10.80
N ASN A 97 18.16 20.21 -9.53
CA ASN A 97 18.20 18.88 -8.93
C ASN A 97 16.80 18.32 -8.66
N LEU A 98 15.74 19.01 -9.08
CA LEU A 98 14.38 18.52 -8.89
C LEU A 98 14.19 17.24 -9.68
N SER A 99 13.95 16.13 -8.99
CA SER A 99 13.63 14.85 -9.60
C SER A 99 12.43 14.99 -10.54
N GLN A 100 12.39 14.22 -11.63
CA GLN A 100 11.17 14.09 -12.45
C GLN A 100 10.06 13.31 -11.73
N ASN A 101 10.43 12.56 -10.69
CA ASN A 101 9.52 11.72 -9.93
C ASN A 101 8.93 12.48 -8.73
N ARG A 102 7.80 12.01 -8.22
CA ARG A 102 7.06 12.65 -7.13
C ARG A 102 6.68 11.65 -6.05
N LEU A 103 6.61 12.14 -4.82
CA LEU A 103 6.10 11.42 -3.65
C LEU A 103 5.01 12.30 -3.02
N ALA A 104 3.84 11.71 -2.79
CA ALA A 104 2.75 12.31 -2.03
C ALA A 104 2.36 11.37 -0.90
N ILE A 105 2.31 11.91 0.32
CA ILE A 105 1.72 11.25 1.48
C ILE A 105 0.41 11.97 1.78
N ILE A 106 -0.70 11.24 1.78
CA ILE A 106 -2.05 11.75 2.00
C ILE A 106 -2.60 11.25 3.34
N PRO A 107 -3.52 11.99 3.99
CA PRO A 107 -4.21 11.53 5.20
C PRO A 107 -5.22 10.40 4.91
#